data_AF-A0A9W8K7A5-F1
#
_entry.id   AF-A0A9W8K7A5-F1
#
_cell.length_a   1.000
_cell.length_b   1.000
_cell.length_c   1.000
_cell.angle_alpha   90.00
_cell.angle_beta   90.00
_cell.angle_gamma   90.00
#
_symmetry.space_group_name_H-M   'P 1'
#
loop_
_entity.id
_entity.type
_entity.pdbx_description
1 polymer ?
#
loop_
_entity_poly.entity_id
_entity_poly.type
_entity_poly.pdbx_seq_one_letter_code
_entity_poly.pdbx_strand_id
1 'polypeptide(L)'
;MPQPIPDPISDASDTLHTNYVGFASFAVLVWDHFDTFADEVELIWKAKRKGFFVYLFLFNRYFTPLGFIINLYAYLSPVWTYEVRFLARSSQPAHHTDRPVVHRQICARFVRYEGCTVAIAVEVVGLMMLLRINALYPNQKWISRGLIFILIGETAVNAWLISGAQPVMHNPASGIRACSMIFDPSLSAASAASAWIPLLYDTIIFGLTLYRTVPQFVEKKRAIS
;
A
#
# COMPACT_ATOMS: atom_id res chain seq x y z
N MET A 1 6.66 12.40 20.82
CA MET A 1 6.18 13.77 21.12
C MET A 1 4.68 13.83 20.84
N PRO A 2 3.92 14.74 21.47
CA PRO A 2 2.51 14.95 21.13
C PRO A 2 2.38 15.41 19.67
N GLN A 3 1.42 14.84 18.93
CA GLN A 3 1.11 15.28 17.56
C GLN A 3 0.50 16.70 17.61
N PRO A 4 0.98 17.65 16.78
CA PRO A 4 0.32 18.94 16.63
C PRO A 4 -1.08 18.76 16.03
N ILE A 5 -2.06 19.52 16.49
CA ILE A 5 -3.40 19.53 15.88
C ILE A 5 -3.34 20.35 14.59
N PRO A 6 -3.74 19.80 13.42
CA PRO A 6 -3.67 20.51 12.15
C PRO A 6 -4.73 21.61 12.03
N ASP A 7 -4.47 22.58 11.16
CA ASP A 7 -5.45 23.62 10.80
C ASP A 7 -6.68 22.99 10.11
N PRO A 8 -7.91 23.44 10.41
CA PRO A 8 -9.11 22.78 9.90
C PRO A 8 -9.20 22.70 8.37
N ILE A 9 -8.69 23.71 7.67
CA ILE A 9 -8.76 23.82 6.22
C ILE A 9 -7.76 22.87 5.54
N SER A 10 -6.53 22.80 6.04
CA SER A 10 -5.51 21.89 5.50
C SER A 10 -5.88 20.44 5.76
N ASP A 11 -6.35 20.13 6.97
CA ASP A 11 -6.85 18.82 7.36
C ASP A 11 -7.94 18.33 6.38
N ALA A 12 -8.89 19.21 6.03
CA ALA A 12 -9.99 18.92 5.11
C ALA A 12 -9.51 18.72 3.68
N SER A 13 -8.59 19.56 3.21
CA SER A 13 -8.01 19.46 1.88
C SER A 13 -7.21 18.16 1.71
N ASP A 14 -6.39 17.80 2.69
CA ASP A 14 -5.54 16.61 2.64
C ASP A 14 -6.37 15.33 2.61
N THR A 15 -7.42 15.28 3.44
CA THR A 15 -8.36 14.15 3.43
C THR A 15 -9.10 14.03 2.09
N LEU A 16 -9.52 15.16 1.53
CA LEU A 16 -10.21 15.18 0.24
C LEU A 16 -9.31 14.68 -0.89
N HIS A 17 -8.05 15.11 -0.92
CA HIS A 17 -7.06 14.64 -1.89
C HIS A 17 -6.84 13.13 -1.79
N THR A 18 -6.64 12.59 -0.58
CA THR A 18 -6.49 11.15 -0.35
C THR A 18 -7.71 10.37 -0.86
N ASN A 19 -8.92 10.88 -0.62
CA ASN A 19 -10.14 10.23 -1.10
C ASN A 19 -10.21 10.21 -2.64
N TYR A 20 -9.95 11.34 -3.30
CA TYR A 20 -9.98 11.41 -4.77
C TYR A 20 -8.95 10.48 -5.41
N VAL A 21 -7.71 10.49 -4.92
CA VAL A 21 -6.65 9.60 -5.41
C VAL A 21 -7.03 8.14 -5.14
N GLY A 22 -7.55 7.82 -3.96
CA GLY A 22 -8.03 6.48 -3.64
C GLY A 22 -9.09 5.97 -4.60
N PHE A 23 -10.13 6.76 -4.87
CA PHE A 23 -11.16 6.36 -5.84
C PHE A 23 -10.63 6.22 -7.27
N ALA A 24 -9.78 7.16 -7.72
CA ALA A 24 -9.18 7.10 -9.04
C ALA A 24 -8.31 5.84 -9.20
N SER A 25 -7.46 5.55 -8.21
CA SER A 25 -6.62 4.35 -8.19
C SER A 25 -7.46 3.06 -8.17
N PHE A 26 -8.53 3.02 -7.38
CA PHE A 26 -9.42 1.87 -7.33
C PHE A 26 -10.15 1.64 -8.65
N ALA A 27 -10.64 2.72 -9.29
CA ALA A 27 -11.30 2.62 -10.59
C ALA A 27 -10.37 2.05 -11.66
N VAL A 28 -9.11 2.52 -11.71
CA VAL A 28 -8.10 1.98 -12.65
C VAL A 28 -7.80 0.51 -12.35
N LEU A 29 -7.67 0.14 -11.08
CA LEU A 29 -7.40 -1.24 -10.68
C LEU A 29 -8.55 -2.18 -11.08
N VAL A 30 -9.80 -1.77 -10.85
CA VAL A 30 -10.99 -2.53 -11.27
C VAL A 30 -11.08 -2.62 -12.80
N TRP A 31 -10.77 -1.53 -13.51
CA TRP A 31 -10.72 -1.51 -14.96
C TRP A 31 -9.73 -2.54 -15.53
N ASP A 32 -8.49 -2.53 -15.03
CA ASP A 32 -7.45 -3.50 -15.42
C ASP A 32 -7.90 -4.95 -15.17
N HIS A 33 -8.59 -5.18 -14.05
CA HIS A 33 -9.11 -6.49 -13.70
C HIS A 33 -10.15 -7.00 -14.70
N PHE A 34 -11.05 -6.12 -15.17
CA PHE A 34 -12.08 -6.48 -16.15
C PHE A 34 -11.48 -6.77 -17.53
N ASP A 35 -10.58 -5.90 -18.00
CA ASP A 35 -9.99 -6.03 -19.34
C ASP A 35 -9.22 -7.35 -19.48
N THR A 36 -8.46 -7.72 -18.45
CA THR A 36 -7.59 -8.90 -18.48
C THR A 36 -8.26 -10.19 -17.96
N PHE A 37 -9.56 -10.15 -17.65
CA PHE A 37 -10.27 -11.30 -17.05
C PHE A 37 -10.47 -12.44 -18.06
N ALA A 38 -10.79 -12.11 -19.32
CA ALA A 38 -11.01 -13.12 -20.36
C ALA A 38 -9.75 -13.98 -20.57
N ASP A 39 -8.61 -13.32 -20.69
CA ASP A 39 -7.30 -13.97 -20.81
C ASP A 39 -6.95 -14.79 -19.56
N GLU A 40 -7.32 -14.33 -18.37
CA GLU A 40 -7.12 -15.08 -17.12
C GLU A 40 -7.87 -16.41 -17.15
N VAL A 41 -9.15 -16.40 -17.52
CA VAL A 41 -9.99 -17.60 -17.59
C VAL A 41 -9.41 -18.61 -18.57
N GLU A 42 -8.90 -18.15 -19.71
CA GLU A 42 -8.30 -19.03 -20.70
C GLU A 42 -6.93 -19.57 -20.28
N LEU A 43 -6.04 -18.71 -19.79
CA LEU A 43 -4.63 -19.05 -19.58
C LEU A 43 -4.35 -19.63 -18.19
N ILE A 44 -5.07 -19.20 -17.16
CA ILE A 44 -4.79 -19.57 -15.77
C ILE A 44 -5.77 -20.62 -15.25
N TRP A 45 -7.07 -20.41 -15.48
CA TRP A 45 -8.10 -21.31 -14.92
C TRP A 45 -8.15 -22.66 -15.65
N LYS A 46 -7.96 -22.65 -16.98
CA LYS A 46 -7.90 -23.89 -17.80
C LYS A 46 -6.50 -24.55 -17.79
N ALA A 47 -5.50 -23.94 -17.17
CA ALA A 47 -4.15 -24.50 -17.14
C ALA A 47 -4.11 -25.86 -16.43
N LYS A 48 -3.56 -26.87 -17.09
CA LYS A 48 -3.43 -28.25 -16.55
C LYS A 48 -2.40 -28.38 -15.41
N ARG A 49 -1.43 -27.48 -15.31
CA ARG A 49 -0.43 -27.47 -14.22
C ARG A 49 -0.34 -26.08 -13.60
N LYS A 50 -0.69 -25.97 -12.33
CA LYS A 50 -0.60 -24.73 -11.57
C LYS A 50 0.71 -24.71 -10.80
N GLY A 51 1.66 -23.90 -11.24
CA GLY A 51 2.92 -23.66 -10.55
C GLY A 51 2.78 -22.60 -9.45
N PHE A 52 3.80 -22.47 -8.60
CA PHE A 52 3.86 -21.48 -7.53
C PHE A 52 3.64 -20.03 -8.03
N PHE A 53 4.21 -19.69 -9.18
CA PHE A 53 4.05 -18.38 -9.81
C PHE A 53 2.58 -18.02 -10.11
N VAL A 54 1.75 -19.01 -10.46
CA VAL A 54 0.32 -18.80 -10.75
C VAL A 54 -0.45 -18.42 -9.48
N TYR A 55 -0.15 -19.04 -8.36
CA TYR A 55 -0.78 -18.71 -7.08
C TYR A 55 -0.37 -17.32 -6.58
N LEU A 56 0.91 -16.95 -6.73
CA LEU A 56 1.37 -15.59 -6.42
C LEU A 56 0.65 -14.55 -7.27
N PHE A 57 0.50 -14.81 -8.57
CA PHE A 57 -0.25 -13.94 -9.48
C PHE A 57 -1.71 -13.76 -9.04
N LEU A 58 -2.41 -14.87 -8.77
CA LEU A 58 -3.81 -14.80 -8.32
C LEU A 58 -3.91 -14.09 -6.96
N PHE A 59 -2.99 -14.36 -6.03
CA PHE A 59 -2.95 -13.67 -4.76
C PHE A 59 -2.80 -12.17 -4.97
N ASN A 60 -1.79 -11.70 -5.70
CA ASN A 60 -1.61 -10.28 -5.98
C ASN A 60 -2.84 -9.65 -6.66
N ARG A 61 -3.43 -10.35 -7.63
CA ARG A 61 -4.54 -9.87 -8.46
C ARG A 61 -5.85 -9.68 -7.67
N TYR A 62 -6.12 -10.54 -6.69
CA TYR A 62 -7.37 -10.47 -5.90
C TYR A 62 -7.18 -9.86 -4.51
N PHE A 63 -6.02 -10.06 -3.87
CA PHE A 63 -5.72 -9.52 -2.54
C PHE A 63 -5.68 -7.99 -2.54
N THR A 64 -5.02 -7.40 -3.55
CA THR A 64 -4.86 -5.94 -3.65
C THR A 64 -6.21 -5.20 -3.75
N PRO A 65 -7.13 -5.55 -4.67
CA PRO A 65 -8.46 -4.94 -4.70
C PRO A 65 -9.24 -5.13 -3.40
N LEU A 66 -9.17 -6.31 -2.78
CA LEU A 66 -9.85 -6.57 -1.51
C LEU A 66 -9.34 -5.68 -0.37
N GLY A 67 -8.02 -5.51 -0.25
CA GLY A 67 -7.42 -4.57 0.68
C GLY A 67 -7.85 -3.13 0.41
N PHE A 68 -7.94 -2.75 -0.86
CA PHE A 68 -8.37 -1.41 -1.28
C PHE A 68 -9.83 -1.11 -0.92
N ILE A 69 -10.73 -2.10 -1.04
CA ILE A 69 -12.13 -1.96 -0.61
C ILE A 69 -12.22 -1.67 0.88
N ILE A 70 -11.40 -2.35 1.70
CA ILE A 70 -11.39 -2.15 3.15
C ILE A 70 -10.83 -0.76 3.49
N ASN A 71 -9.79 -0.31 2.80
CA ASN A 71 -9.24 1.05 2.96
C ASN A 71 -10.28 2.12 2.59
N LEU A 72 -10.93 2.01 1.43
CA LEU A 72 -12.00 2.94 1.04
C LEU A 72 -13.16 2.93 2.04
N TYR A 73 -13.56 1.75 2.52
CA TYR A 73 -14.57 1.66 3.57
C TYR A 73 -14.13 2.38 4.86
N ALA A 74 -12.87 2.28 5.26
CA ALA A 74 -12.36 2.98 6.43
C ALA A 74 -12.28 4.50 6.25
N TYR A 75 -11.98 4.97 5.03
CA TYR A 75 -11.94 6.39 4.71
C TYR A 75 -13.33 7.04 4.61
N LEU A 76 -14.35 6.28 4.20
CA LEU A 76 -15.70 6.78 3.97
C LEU A 76 -16.66 6.51 5.13
N SER A 77 -16.47 5.42 5.86
CA SER A 77 -17.46 4.95 6.82
C SER A 77 -17.38 5.72 8.13
N PRO A 78 -18.53 6.25 8.60
CA PRO A 78 -18.60 6.92 9.89
C PRO A 78 -18.45 5.94 11.08
N VAL A 79 -18.40 4.62 10.83
CA VAL A 79 -18.22 3.59 11.87
C VAL A 79 -16.82 3.64 12.48
N TRP A 80 -15.84 4.12 11.72
CA TRP A 80 -14.48 4.38 12.21
C TRP A 80 -14.39 5.72 12.96
N THR A 81 -15.51 6.46 13.01
CA THR A 81 -15.61 7.77 13.61
C THR A 81 -16.09 7.77 15.05
N TYR A 82 -15.44 8.65 15.79
CA TYR A 82 -15.85 9.36 16.99
C TYR A 82 -17.23 10.00 16.81
N GLU A 83 -18.29 9.33 17.28
CA GLU A 83 -19.46 10.06 17.76
C GLU A 83 -19.02 10.83 19.01
N VAL A 84 -18.56 12.07 18.82
CA VAL A 84 -18.62 13.05 19.89
C VAL A 84 -20.11 13.23 20.12
N ARG A 85 -20.66 12.52 21.12
CA ARG A 85 -21.96 12.86 21.68
C ARG A 85 -21.76 14.26 22.24
N PHE A 86 -22.06 15.25 21.41
CA PHE A 86 -22.10 16.65 21.76
C PHE A 86 -23.23 16.77 22.77
N LEU A 87 -22.94 16.46 24.04
CA LEU A 87 -23.75 17.00 25.12
C LEU A 87 -23.41 18.49 25.14
N ALA A 88 -24.10 19.23 24.28
CA ALA A 88 -24.56 20.56 24.62
C ALA A 88 -25.37 20.42 25.90
N ARG A 89 -24.70 20.41 27.06
CA ARG A 89 -25.33 20.70 28.33
C ARG A 89 -24.41 21.59 29.12
N SER A 90 -24.84 22.85 29.13
CA SER A 90 -24.49 23.91 30.07
C SER A 90 -23.88 23.42 31.40
N SER A 91 -22.85 24.16 31.82
CA SER A 91 -22.47 24.44 33.21
C SER A 91 -22.13 23.25 34.13
N GLN A 92 -20.83 22.97 34.35
CA GLN A 92 -20.16 22.85 35.67
C GLN A 92 -18.68 22.37 35.57
N PRO A 93 -17.84 22.63 36.61
CA PRO A 93 -16.38 22.64 36.50
C PRO A 93 -15.74 21.25 36.70
N ALA A 94 -14.46 21.19 36.32
CA ALA A 94 -13.59 20.03 36.26
C ALA A 94 -13.63 19.11 37.49
N HIS A 95 -13.94 17.83 37.26
CA HIS A 95 -13.49 16.73 38.10
C HIS A 95 -12.93 15.61 37.22
N HIS A 96 -11.66 15.27 37.46
CA HIS A 96 -10.92 14.21 36.80
C HIS A 96 -11.66 12.87 36.95
N THR A 97 -12.03 12.25 35.83
CA THR A 97 -12.08 10.81 35.49
C THR A 97 -13.28 10.48 34.62
N ASP A 98 -13.20 10.77 33.31
CA ASP A 98 -13.94 10.00 32.32
C ASP A 98 -13.11 9.85 31.04
N ARG A 99 -12.86 8.58 30.67
CA ARG A 99 -11.85 8.14 29.71
C ARG A 99 -12.45 7.98 28.30
N PRO A 100 -11.87 8.52 27.22
CA PRO A 100 -12.18 8.08 25.86
C PRO A 100 -11.12 7.02 25.43
N VAL A 101 -11.12 5.84 26.06
CA VAL A 101 -10.04 4.84 25.86
C VAL A 101 -10.39 3.74 24.84
N VAL A 102 -11.66 3.57 24.48
CA VAL A 102 -12.12 2.47 23.59
C VAL A 102 -11.86 2.77 22.10
N HIS A 103 -11.97 4.03 21.67
CA HIS A 103 -11.98 4.42 20.24
C HIS A 103 -10.60 4.50 19.58
N ARG A 104 -9.57 4.88 20.35
CA ARG A 104 -8.16 4.87 19.92
C ARG A 104 -7.70 3.48 19.46
N GLN A 105 -8.32 2.42 19.95
CA GLN A 105 -7.89 1.04 19.69
C GLN A 105 -8.28 0.54 18.30
N ILE A 106 -9.46 0.91 17.79
CA ILE A 106 -9.95 0.46 16.48
C ILE A 106 -9.13 1.10 15.36
N CYS A 107 -8.96 2.43 15.42
CA CYS A 107 -8.14 3.16 14.45
C CYS A 107 -6.65 2.77 14.55
N ALA A 108 -6.11 2.53 15.75
CA ALA A 108 -4.75 2.00 15.90
C ALA A 108 -4.56 0.59 15.31
N ARG A 109 -5.58 -0.28 15.39
CA ARG A 109 -5.56 -1.60 14.74
C ARG A 109 -5.67 -1.47 13.22
N PHE A 110 -6.53 -0.57 12.74
CA PHE A 110 -6.69 -0.28 11.31
C PHE A 110 -5.39 0.23 10.69
N VAL A 111 -4.74 1.20 11.31
CA VAL A 111 -3.46 1.75 10.81
C VAL A 111 -2.39 0.66 10.63
N ARG A 112 -2.32 -0.30 11.55
CA ARG A 112 -1.42 -1.45 11.39
C ARG A 112 -1.88 -2.40 10.29
N TYR A 113 -3.18 -2.64 10.17
CA TYR A 113 -3.75 -3.44 9.10
C TYR A 113 -3.47 -2.82 7.72
N GLU A 114 -3.67 -1.52 7.55
CA GLU A 114 -3.41 -0.77 6.33
C GLU A 114 -1.93 -0.94 5.91
N GLY A 115 -1.01 -0.63 6.82
CA GLY A 115 0.43 -0.77 6.57
C GLY A 115 0.84 -2.21 6.23
N CYS A 116 0.36 -3.21 6.98
CA CYS A 116 0.66 -4.61 6.72
C CYS A 116 0.10 -5.08 5.37
N THR A 117 -1.12 -4.67 5.02
CA THR A 117 -1.77 -5.07 3.76
C THR A 117 -1.02 -4.50 2.56
N VAL A 118 -0.61 -3.22 2.64
CA VAL A 118 0.22 -2.59 1.60
C VAL A 118 1.59 -3.28 1.50
N ALA A 119 2.26 -3.52 2.63
CA ALA A 119 3.56 -4.20 2.64
C ALA A 119 3.47 -5.61 2.02
N ILE A 120 2.47 -6.40 2.37
CA ILE A 120 2.26 -7.74 1.78
C ILE A 120 2.03 -7.64 0.27
N ALA A 121 1.23 -6.68 -0.19
CA ALA A 121 0.97 -6.50 -1.61
C ALA A 121 2.27 -6.16 -2.38
N VAL A 122 3.07 -5.22 -1.87
CA VAL A 122 4.36 -4.83 -2.47
C VAL A 122 5.34 -6.01 -2.49
N GLU A 123 5.47 -6.74 -1.39
CA GLU A 123 6.37 -7.90 -1.29
C GLU A 123 6.00 -9.01 -2.29
N VAL A 124 4.70 -9.30 -2.44
CA VAL A 124 4.26 -10.31 -3.43
C VAL A 124 4.59 -9.86 -4.85
N VAL A 125 4.37 -8.58 -5.18
CA VAL A 125 4.77 -8.02 -6.49
C VAL A 125 6.27 -8.15 -6.69
N GLY A 126 7.06 -7.75 -5.68
CA GLY A 126 8.52 -7.84 -5.72
C GLY A 126 9.01 -9.27 -5.95
N LEU A 127 8.45 -10.24 -5.23
CA LEU A 127 8.72 -11.67 -5.44
C LEU A 127 8.35 -12.13 -6.84
N MET A 128 7.19 -11.72 -7.37
CA MET A 128 6.80 -12.07 -8.74
C MET A 128 7.79 -11.51 -9.76
N MET A 129 8.22 -10.26 -9.60
CA MET A 129 9.19 -9.64 -10.49
C MET A 129 10.58 -10.29 -10.39
N LEU A 130 11.02 -10.64 -9.18
CA LEU A 130 12.25 -11.40 -8.95
C LEU A 130 12.23 -12.75 -9.70
N LEU A 131 11.12 -13.49 -9.60
CA LEU A 131 10.98 -14.76 -10.29
C LEU A 131 11.08 -14.60 -11.81
N ARG A 132 10.53 -13.50 -12.36
CA ARG A 132 10.67 -13.16 -13.79
C ARG A 132 12.12 -12.90 -14.16
N ILE A 133 12.85 -12.10 -13.39
CA ILE A 133 14.28 -11.83 -13.65
C ILE A 133 15.11 -13.11 -13.55
N ASN A 134 14.84 -13.97 -12.57
CA ASN A 134 15.54 -15.23 -12.39
C ASN A 134 15.37 -16.19 -13.57
N ALA A 135 14.22 -16.14 -14.25
CA ALA A 135 13.96 -16.87 -15.48
C ALA A 135 14.66 -16.25 -16.70
N LEU A 136 14.74 -14.91 -16.76
CA LEU A 136 15.38 -14.17 -17.85
C LEU A 136 16.92 -14.24 -17.81
N TYR A 137 17.50 -14.37 -16.62
CA TYR A 137 18.94 -14.47 -16.35
C TYR A 137 19.31 -15.80 -15.68
N PRO A 138 19.18 -16.96 -16.37
CA PRO A 138 19.42 -18.26 -15.76
C PRO A 138 20.87 -18.45 -15.30
N ASN A 139 21.84 -17.89 -16.02
CA ASN A 139 23.27 -18.08 -15.74
C ASN A 139 23.86 -17.04 -14.76
N GLN A 140 23.21 -15.87 -14.60
CA GLN A 140 23.75 -14.75 -13.81
C GLN A 140 23.03 -14.63 -12.46
N LYS A 141 23.11 -15.69 -11.64
CA LYS A 141 22.41 -15.75 -10.34
C LYS A 141 22.83 -14.67 -9.33
N TRP A 142 23.98 -14.01 -9.54
CA TRP A 142 24.40 -12.86 -8.74
C TRP A 142 23.37 -11.73 -8.79
N ILE A 143 22.76 -11.48 -9.94
CA ILE A 143 21.70 -10.46 -10.11
C ILE A 143 20.52 -10.81 -9.21
N SER A 144 20.01 -12.04 -9.29
CA SER A 144 18.90 -12.49 -8.44
C SER A 144 19.24 -12.43 -6.96
N ARG A 145 20.48 -12.79 -6.55
CA ARG A 145 20.92 -12.67 -5.15
C ARG A 145 20.94 -11.22 -4.68
N GLY A 146 21.40 -10.29 -5.52
CA GLY A 146 21.36 -8.86 -5.24
C GLY A 146 19.93 -8.35 -5.07
N LEU A 147 19.02 -8.74 -5.96
CA LEU A 147 17.60 -8.38 -5.85
C LEU A 147 16.95 -8.97 -4.59
N ILE A 148 17.25 -10.22 -4.23
CA ILE A 148 16.77 -10.81 -2.97
C ILE A 148 17.25 -10.00 -1.76
N PHE A 149 18.51 -9.56 -1.76
CA PHE A 149 19.06 -8.76 -0.68
C PHE A 149 18.35 -7.40 -0.56
N ILE A 150 18.10 -6.73 -1.69
CA ILE A 150 17.36 -5.45 -1.70
C ILE A 150 15.94 -5.67 -1.18
N LEU A 151 15.24 -6.70 -1.66
CA LEU A 151 13.87 -7.02 -1.24
C LEU A 151 13.78 -7.28 0.27
N ILE A 152 14.68 -8.11 0.83
CA ILE A 152 14.73 -8.35 2.28
C ILE A 152 15.01 -7.06 3.07
N GLY A 153 15.92 -6.22 2.55
CA GLY A 153 16.22 -4.92 3.14
C GLY A 153 15.00 -4.00 3.17
N GLU A 154 14.25 -3.95 2.07
CA GLU A 154 12.98 -3.24 1.97
C GLU A 154 11.95 -3.77 2.98
N THR A 155 11.75 -5.09 3.05
CA THR A 155 10.84 -5.71 4.02
C THR A 155 11.20 -5.32 5.46
N ALA A 156 12.49 -5.34 5.79
CA ALA A 156 12.97 -5.02 7.13
C ALA A 156 12.70 -3.55 7.49
N VAL A 157 12.94 -2.62 6.56
CA VAL A 157 12.65 -1.20 6.75
C VAL A 157 11.14 -0.97 6.89
N ASN A 158 10.33 -1.58 6.02
CA ASN A 158 8.86 -1.49 6.09
C ASN A 158 8.32 -2.03 7.42
N ALA A 159 8.79 -3.20 7.87
CA ALA A 159 8.39 -3.77 9.15
C ALA A 159 8.77 -2.88 10.34
N TRP A 160 9.96 -2.28 10.31
CA TRP A 160 10.40 -1.34 11.33
C TRP A 160 9.53 -0.08 11.36
N LEU A 161 9.21 0.50 10.20
CA LEU A 161 8.34 1.68 10.12
C LEU A 161 6.91 1.39 10.62
N ILE A 162 6.33 0.25 10.23
CA ILE A 162 5.00 -0.17 10.69
C ILE A 162 4.97 -0.37 12.21
N SER A 163 6.09 -0.79 12.83
CA SER A 163 6.17 -0.94 14.29
C SER A 163 5.98 0.38 15.05
N GLY A 164 6.37 1.50 14.44
CA GLY A 164 6.20 2.86 14.96
C GLY A 164 4.97 3.60 14.44
N ALA A 165 4.10 2.93 13.69
CA ALA A 165 2.93 3.56 13.08
C ALA A 165 1.88 3.98 14.11
N GLN A 166 1.35 5.19 13.92
CA GLN A 166 0.37 5.81 14.81
C GLN A 166 -0.74 6.50 14.00
N PRO A 167 -1.98 6.55 14.53
CA PRO A 167 -3.07 7.24 13.86
C PRO A 167 -2.90 8.76 13.93
N VAL A 168 -3.23 9.44 12.83
CA VAL A 168 -3.29 10.91 12.77
C VAL A 168 -4.42 11.44 13.65
N MET A 169 -4.16 12.52 14.38
CA MET A 169 -5.18 13.23 15.16
C MET A 169 -5.79 14.35 14.31
N HIS A 170 -7.06 14.20 13.93
CA HIS A 170 -7.79 15.22 13.18
C HIS A 170 -8.38 16.30 14.09
N ASN A 171 -8.58 17.50 13.54
CA ASN A 171 -9.17 18.60 14.28
C ASN A 171 -10.69 18.43 14.39
N PRO A 172 -11.32 18.45 15.59
CA PRO A 172 -12.77 18.34 15.70
C PRO A 172 -13.55 19.42 14.93
N ALA A 173 -12.94 20.59 14.71
CA ALA A 173 -13.55 21.70 13.95
C ALA A 173 -13.53 21.48 12.43
N SER A 174 -12.69 20.59 11.90
CA SER A 174 -12.68 20.25 10.46
C SER A 174 -13.85 19.35 10.07
N GLY A 175 -14.50 18.70 11.06
CA GLY A 175 -15.61 17.77 10.84
C GLY A 175 -15.19 16.49 10.12
N ILE A 176 -13.89 16.25 9.98
CA ILE A 176 -13.32 15.09 9.28
C ILE A 176 -13.41 13.86 10.15
N ARG A 177 -13.74 12.76 9.50
CA ARG A 177 -14.15 11.51 10.13
C ARG A 177 -13.31 10.30 9.67
N ALA A 178 -12.10 10.55 9.20
CA ALA A 178 -11.18 9.56 8.65
C ALA A 178 -10.18 9.02 9.69
N CYS A 179 -9.59 7.86 9.40
CA CYS A 179 -8.47 7.27 10.13
C CYS A 179 -7.31 7.09 9.15
N SER A 180 -6.27 7.91 9.30
CA SER A 180 -5.09 7.87 8.43
C SER A 180 -3.85 7.46 9.21
N MET A 181 -2.96 6.70 8.54
CA MET A 181 -1.67 6.27 9.06
C MET A 181 -0.61 7.37 8.92
N ILE A 182 0.12 7.64 10.01
CA ILE A 182 1.38 8.38 9.95
C ILE A 182 2.48 7.62 10.70
N PHE A 183 3.70 7.68 10.17
CA PHE A 183 4.87 7.16 10.85
C PHE A 183 5.31 8.11 11.98
N ASP A 184 6.14 7.62 12.91
CA ASP A 184 6.64 8.46 13.99
C ASP A 184 7.33 9.73 13.43
N PRO A 185 6.95 10.95 13.86
CA PRO A 185 7.53 12.19 13.38
C PRO A 185 9.06 12.27 13.55
N SER A 186 9.60 11.59 14.56
CA SER A 186 11.06 11.49 14.78
C SER A 186 11.78 10.71 13.67
N LEU A 187 11.04 9.87 12.94
CA LEU A 187 11.49 9.09 11.80
C LEU A 187 10.97 9.66 10.48
N SER A 188 10.52 10.92 10.43
CA SER A 188 10.00 11.56 9.22
C SER A 188 10.93 11.43 8.02
N ALA A 189 12.23 11.67 8.19
CA ALA A 189 13.23 11.48 7.14
C ALA A 189 13.31 10.01 6.67
N ALA A 190 13.27 9.06 7.60
CA ALA A 190 13.31 7.63 7.28
C ALA A 190 12.04 7.15 6.56
N SER A 191 10.87 7.66 6.95
CA SER A 191 9.61 7.37 6.28
C SER A 191 9.58 7.89 4.84
N ALA A 192 10.00 9.14 4.61
CA ALA A 192 10.11 9.69 3.27
C ALA A 192 11.14 8.92 2.42
N ALA A 193 12.30 8.58 3.00
CA ALA A 193 13.34 7.80 2.31
C ALA A 193 12.88 6.38 1.95
N SER A 194 12.05 5.75 2.79
CA SER A 194 11.58 4.38 2.56
C SER A 194 10.75 4.23 1.29
N ALA A 195 10.02 5.28 0.88
CA ALA A 195 9.23 5.27 -0.36
C ALA A 195 10.11 5.14 -1.63
N TRP A 196 11.40 5.48 -1.54
CA TRP A 196 12.33 5.38 -2.67
C TRP A 196 12.90 3.98 -2.86
N ILE A 197 12.87 3.13 -1.83
CA ILE A 197 13.46 1.79 -1.88
C ILE A 197 12.69 0.88 -2.85
N PRO A 198 11.33 0.75 -2.76
CA PRO A 198 10.56 -0.01 -3.74
C PRO A 198 10.73 0.55 -5.16
N LEU A 199 10.76 1.88 -5.30
CA LEU A 199 10.93 2.53 -6.59
C LEU A 199 12.30 2.20 -7.22
N LEU A 200 13.35 2.18 -6.42
CA LEU A 200 14.69 1.77 -6.86
C LEU A 200 14.68 0.30 -7.30
N TYR A 201 14.04 -0.58 -6.54
CA TYR A 201 13.92 -2.00 -6.86
C TYR A 201 13.23 -2.21 -8.22
N ASP A 202 12.07 -1.57 -8.42
CA ASP A 202 11.31 -1.62 -9.67
C ASP A 202 12.11 -1.04 -10.84
N THR A 203 12.83 0.05 -10.62
CA THR A 203 13.67 0.69 -11.65
C THR A 203 14.80 -0.24 -12.11
N ILE A 204 15.47 -0.93 -11.17
CA ILE A 204 16.52 -1.89 -11.49
C ILE A 204 15.94 -3.06 -12.30
N ILE A 205 14.81 -3.62 -11.87
CA ILE A 205 14.15 -4.72 -12.56
C ILE A 205 13.71 -4.32 -13.96
N PHE A 206 13.10 -3.14 -14.09
CA PHE A 206 12.66 -2.61 -15.37
C PHE A 206 13.87 -2.43 -16.31
N GLY A 207 14.96 -1.83 -15.82
CA GLY A 207 16.19 -1.66 -16.59
C GLY A 207 16.81 -2.98 -17.05
N LEU A 208 16.90 -3.99 -16.16
CA LEU A 208 17.39 -5.33 -16.50
C LEU A 208 16.50 -6.02 -17.54
N THR A 209 15.18 -5.90 -17.37
CA THR A 209 14.21 -6.49 -18.31
C THR A 209 14.37 -5.88 -19.69
N LEU A 210 14.45 -4.54 -19.80
CA LEU A 210 14.69 -3.85 -21.07
C LEU A 210 16.03 -4.24 -21.69
N TYR A 211 17.10 -4.24 -20.90
CA TYR A 211 18.45 -4.56 -21.39
C TYR A 211 18.50 -5.94 -22.07
N ARG A 212 17.83 -6.95 -21.52
CA ARG A 212 17.83 -8.28 -22.11
C ARG A 212 16.85 -8.42 -23.27
N THR A 213 15.70 -7.78 -23.18
CA THR A 213 14.55 -8.04 -24.05
C THR A 213 14.58 -7.20 -25.33
N VAL A 214 15.00 -5.93 -25.24
CA VAL A 214 15.01 -5.00 -26.39
C VAL A 214 15.92 -5.48 -27.54
N PRO A 215 17.16 -5.96 -27.30
CA PRO A 215 18.02 -6.43 -28.39
C PRO A 215 17.39 -7.60 -29.18
N GLN A 216 16.73 -8.53 -28.48
CA GLN A 216 16.06 -9.67 -29.12
C GLN A 216 14.92 -9.22 -30.04
N PHE A 217 14.17 -8.19 -29.63
CA PHE A 217 13.13 -7.60 -30.47
C PHE A 217 13.70 -6.89 -31.69
N VAL A 218 14.78 -6.12 -31.53
CA VAL A 218 15.43 -5.41 -32.65
C VAL A 218 16.00 -6.39 -33.66
N GLU A 219 16.67 -7.46 -33.21
CA GLU A 219 17.20 -8.52 -34.08
C GLU A 219 16.07 -9.24 -34.83
N LYS A 220 15.00 -9.62 -34.14
CA LYS A 220 13.83 -10.26 -34.77
C LYS A 220 13.20 -9.36 -35.82
N LYS A 221 13.07 -8.06 -35.55
CA LYS A 221 12.52 -7.10 -36.51
C LYS A 221 13.42 -6.94 -37.74
N ARG A 222 14.75 -6.94 -37.55
CA ARG A 222 15.72 -6.89 -38.66
C ARG A 222 15.69 -8.17 -39.52
N ALA A 223 15.42 -9.33 -38.93
CA ALA A 223 15.32 -10.59 -39.67
C ALA A 223 14.04 -10.71 -40.54
N ILE A 224 13.03 -9.88 -40.29
CA ILE A 224 11.75 -9.86 -41.03
C ILE A 224 11.74 -8.76 -42.11
N SER A 225 12.65 -7.79 -42.03
CA SER A 225 12.83 -6.70 -43.01
C SER A 225 13.85 -7.06 -44.07
#